data_AF-M2UHC3-F1
#
_entry.id   AF-M2UHC3-F1
#
_cell.length_a   1.000
_cell.length_b   1.000
_cell.length_c   1.000
_cell.angle_alpha   90.00
_cell.angle_beta   90.00
_cell.angle_gamma   90.00
#
_symmetry.space_group_name_H-M   'P 1'
#
loop_
_entity.id
_entity.type
_entity.pdbx_description
1 polymer ?
#
loop_
_entity_poly.entity_id
_entity_poly.type
_entity_poly.pdbx_seq_one_letter_code
_entity_poly.pdbx_strand_id
1 'polypeptide(L)'
;MSRHSIIAPAEIERQIAQGEPIVIHEGYVLNLGEWIDKHPGGRLAILHMVGRDATDEINIYHSNRALLMMTKHRIGRVQLPWANLEPPIRSPNYYKNLEEKKRAGAAPEPERQRRGKSVDLGSAAAIISKKLIGKSDTCVFRPSSRPASDLEKISLIEEDAETLTITAQEEKRRHREQYATEQEKLEIEEGIRENPSLDVETQKAIIQDYRALHQQIKDEGLYQCRYSEYAKESIRYAFLFAAFAGLLYIKWYLTSAIFLGLFWQQIMFTAHDAGHRGITGNFVADTLIGAFIADFCCGLSIGWWKSSHNVHHLITNMPEHDPDIQNIPLFSTSPTYMKSILSSFYNFQFVWDATCDFLVPYQKYLYYPIMGLARFNLYFLGWVHLCSPRAAQLGAAWWTRHVELVFMCCYWYLFGYLLVWVTLPTWPIRIGFVLISHLVTMVLHVQITLSHWGMPTSDLGPTESFPQRQMRTTMDVECPPWLDWFHGGLQFQAVHHLFPRVPRHNLRRGQELVREFSAKTGIKYHCYGFIEGNKVVVSRLEQVSQMVKIMVDCQKYMAETGESGLH
;
A
#
# COMPACT_ATOMS: atom_id res chain seq x y z
N MET A 1 21.95 2.15 -30.69
CA MET A 1 20.93 2.86 -31.49
C MET A 1 21.17 4.35 -31.37
N SER A 2 20.94 5.14 -32.43
CA SER A 2 21.05 6.60 -32.38
C SER A 2 19.98 7.16 -31.44
N ARG A 3 20.30 8.14 -30.58
CA ARG A 3 19.30 8.80 -29.69
C ARG A 3 18.15 9.48 -30.43
N HIS A 4 18.25 9.61 -31.76
CA HIS A 4 17.26 10.19 -32.64
C HIS A 4 16.50 9.16 -33.50
N SER A 5 16.78 7.86 -33.38
CA SER A 5 16.05 6.86 -34.16
C SER A 5 14.60 6.76 -33.67
N ILE A 6 13.67 6.70 -34.61
CA ILE A 6 12.26 6.39 -34.36
C ILE A 6 12.16 4.87 -34.15
N ILE A 7 11.52 4.45 -33.07
CA ILE A 7 11.31 3.05 -32.69
C ILE A 7 9.81 2.74 -32.85
N ALA A 8 9.50 1.72 -33.65
CA ALA A 8 8.13 1.27 -33.88
C ALA A 8 7.52 0.64 -32.62
N PRO A 9 6.18 0.72 -32.40
CA PRO A 9 5.55 0.16 -31.20
C PRO A 9 5.79 -1.34 -31.03
N ALA A 10 5.71 -2.11 -32.12
CA ALA A 10 5.97 -3.55 -32.12
C ALA A 10 7.40 -3.91 -31.65
N GLU A 11 8.38 -3.04 -31.92
CA GLU A 11 9.75 -3.23 -31.44
C GLU A 11 9.86 -2.99 -29.92
N ILE A 12 9.14 -1.99 -29.41
CA ILE A 12 9.06 -1.68 -27.98
C ILE A 12 8.38 -2.83 -27.23
N GLU A 13 7.24 -3.31 -27.73
CA GLU A 13 6.51 -4.47 -27.21
C GLU A 13 7.40 -5.71 -27.15
N ARG A 14 8.17 -5.99 -28.22
CA ARG A 14 9.12 -7.11 -28.27
C ARG A 14 10.18 -7.01 -27.18
N GLN A 15 10.78 -5.84 -26.98
CA GLN A 15 11.81 -5.64 -25.95
C GLN A 15 11.22 -5.79 -24.53
N ILE A 16 10.00 -5.28 -24.31
CA ILE A 16 9.29 -5.47 -23.03
C ILE A 16 9.02 -6.96 -22.77
N ALA A 17 8.57 -7.71 -23.78
CA ALA A 17 8.34 -9.15 -23.67
C ALA A 17 9.63 -9.93 -23.34
N GLN A 18 10.78 -9.44 -23.83
CA GLN A 18 12.11 -9.97 -23.48
C GLN A 18 12.52 -9.66 -22.02
N GLY A 19 11.89 -8.68 -21.39
CA GLY A 19 12.09 -8.32 -19.98
C GLY A 19 12.79 -6.97 -19.78
N GLU A 20 12.97 -6.19 -20.85
CA GLU A 20 13.56 -4.85 -20.76
C GLU A 20 12.56 -3.87 -20.10
N PRO A 21 12.95 -3.15 -19.04
CA PRO A 21 12.07 -2.21 -18.36
C PRO A 21 12.02 -0.88 -19.13
N ILE A 22 11.15 -0.84 -20.14
CA ILE A 22 10.97 0.30 -21.03
C ILE A 22 9.75 1.12 -20.65
N VAL A 23 9.90 2.44 -20.62
CA VAL A 23 8.82 3.41 -20.41
C VAL A 23 8.90 4.52 -21.46
N ILE A 24 7.80 5.22 -21.72
CA ILE A 24 7.79 6.42 -22.57
C ILE A 24 7.77 7.67 -21.68
N HIS A 25 8.62 8.65 -22.02
CA HIS A 25 8.66 9.97 -21.37
C HIS A 25 8.83 11.06 -22.43
N GLU A 26 7.85 11.95 -22.57
CA GLU A 26 7.83 13.05 -23.54
C GLU A 26 8.12 12.60 -24.98
N GLY A 27 7.56 11.45 -25.36
CA GLY A 27 7.75 10.83 -26.67
C GLY A 27 9.12 10.16 -26.88
N TYR A 28 9.97 10.10 -25.85
CA TYR A 28 11.20 9.32 -25.86
C TYR A 28 11.01 7.95 -25.25
N VAL A 29 11.64 6.95 -25.83
CA VAL A 29 11.72 5.59 -25.28
C VAL A 29 12.91 5.54 -24.32
N LEU A 30 12.65 5.22 -23.05
CA LEU A 30 13.66 5.08 -22.01
C LEU A 30 13.84 3.60 -21.67
N ASN A 31 15.06 3.08 -21.78
CA ASN A 31 15.40 1.77 -21.23
C ASN A 31 16.08 1.95 -19.87
N LEU A 32 15.47 1.42 -18.81
CA LEU A 32 15.90 1.60 -17.44
C LEU A 32 16.65 0.38 -16.86
N GLY A 33 17.06 -0.60 -17.68
CA GLY A 33 17.61 -1.88 -17.24
C GLY A 33 18.79 -1.76 -16.27
N GLU A 34 19.80 -0.96 -16.60
CA GLU A 34 20.99 -0.76 -15.76
C GLU A 34 20.76 0.10 -14.51
N TRP A 35 19.61 0.76 -14.43
CA TRP A 35 19.31 1.77 -13.41
C TRP A 35 18.16 1.40 -12.49
N ILE A 36 17.31 0.44 -12.88
CA ILE A 36 16.09 0.08 -12.15
C ILE A 36 16.36 -0.28 -10.68
N ASP A 37 17.46 -1.00 -10.41
CA ASP A 37 17.85 -1.41 -9.06
C ASP A 37 18.61 -0.32 -8.28
N LYS A 38 18.88 0.82 -8.92
CA LYS A 38 19.52 2.01 -8.31
C LYS A 38 18.53 3.16 -8.11
N HIS A 39 17.29 2.99 -8.55
CA HIS A 39 16.26 4.01 -8.44
C HIS A 39 15.91 4.28 -6.97
N PRO A 40 15.99 5.53 -6.46
CA PRO A 40 15.68 5.83 -5.07
C PRO A 40 14.22 5.56 -4.66
N GLY A 41 13.29 5.51 -5.61
CA GLY A 41 11.90 5.10 -5.35
C GLY A 41 11.69 3.58 -5.35
N GLY A 42 12.75 2.80 -5.58
CA GLY A 42 12.71 1.34 -5.69
C GLY A 42 12.32 0.85 -7.09
N ARG A 43 12.57 -0.45 -7.32
CA ARG A 43 12.30 -1.14 -8.59
C ARG A 43 10.81 -1.24 -8.91
N LEU A 44 9.96 -1.51 -7.92
CA LEU A 44 8.52 -1.73 -8.14
C LEU A 44 7.84 -0.51 -8.76
N ALA A 45 8.23 0.70 -8.33
CA ALA A 45 7.75 1.95 -8.91
C ALA A 45 7.94 2.01 -10.43
N ILE A 46 9.06 1.49 -10.94
CA ILE A 46 9.34 1.43 -12.38
C ILE A 46 8.57 0.28 -13.04
N LEU A 47 8.53 -0.90 -12.42
CA LEU A 47 7.86 -2.07 -13.00
C LEU A 47 6.37 -1.85 -13.27
N HIS A 48 5.69 -1.08 -12.43
CA HIS A 48 4.28 -0.71 -12.63
C HIS A 48 4.06 0.29 -13.78
N MET A 49 5.12 0.85 -14.35
CA MET A 49 5.06 1.79 -15.48
C MET A 49 5.62 1.21 -16.78
N VAL A 50 6.22 0.01 -16.74
CA VAL A 50 6.78 -0.64 -17.94
C VAL A 50 5.70 -0.80 -19.00
N GLY A 51 5.97 -0.32 -20.21
CA GLY A 51 5.01 -0.30 -21.33
C GLY A 51 4.01 0.84 -21.33
N ARG A 52 4.11 1.80 -20.41
CA ARG A 52 3.26 3.00 -20.39
C ARG A 52 4.02 4.25 -20.81
N ASP A 53 3.29 5.23 -21.32
CA ASP A 53 3.66 6.64 -21.25
C ASP A 53 3.49 7.10 -19.81
N ALA A 54 4.62 7.18 -19.12
CA ALA A 54 4.73 7.56 -17.72
C ALA A 54 5.10 9.04 -17.58
N THR A 55 4.80 9.88 -18.58
CA THR A 55 5.27 11.27 -18.61
C THR A 55 4.75 12.07 -17.42
N ASP A 56 3.48 11.93 -17.11
CA ASP A 56 2.82 12.71 -16.06
C ASP A 56 3.32 12.28 -14.68
N GLU A 57 3.42 10.97 -14.44
CA GLU A 57 4.01 10.37 -13.25
C GLU A 57 5.48 10.82 -13.08
N ILE A 58 6.31 10.67 -14.10
CA ILE A 58 7.73 11.06 -14.03
C ILE A 58 7.86 12.55 -13.69
N ASN A 59 7.07 13.41 -14.33
CA ASN A 59 7.18 14.86 -14.19
C ASN A 59 6.75 15.36 -12.80
N ILE A 60 5.81 14.72 -12.12
CA ILE A 60 5.39 15.15 -10.77
C ILE A 60 6.28 14.61 -9.65
N TYR A 61 6.84 13.40 -9.79
CA TYR A 61 7.62 12.77 -8.72
C TYR A 61 9.10 13.20 -8.71
N HIS A 62 9.57 13.87 -9.77
CA HIS A 62 11.00 14.16 -9.95
C HIS A 62 11.30 15.66 -9.99
N SER A 63 12.48 16.04 -9.49
CA SER A 63 13.00 17.40 -9.65
C SER A 63 13.57 17.60 -11.04
N ASN A 64 13.67 18.86 -11.49
CA ASN A 64 14.29 19.20 -12.78
C ASN A 64 15.68 18.56 -12.95
N ARG A 65 16.47 18.52 -11.86
CA ARG A 65 17.77 17.83 -11.85
C ARG A 65 17.64 16.33 -12.12
N ALA A 66 16.67 15.66 -11.52
CA ALA A 66 16.43 14.24 -11.75
C ALA A 66 15.91 13.97 -13.17
N LEU A 67 15.01 14.81 -13.69
CA LEU A 67 14.52 14.74 -15.09
C LEU A 67 15.67 14.85 -16.09
N LEU A 68 16.61 15.78 -15.87
CA LEU A 68 17.82 15.90 -16.71
C LEU A 68 18.67 14.63 -16.65
N MET A 69 18.80 13.99 -15.49
CA MET A 69 19.53 12.73 -15.36
C MET A 69 18.87 11.58 -16.11
N MET A 70 17.55 11.58 -16.29
CA MET A 70 16.82 10.53 -17.01
C MET A 70 17.11 10.53 -18.52
N THR A 71 17.52 11.67 -19.07
CA THR A 71 17.85 11.81 -20.50
C THR A 71 18.94 10.85 -20.98
N LYS A 72 19.81 10.39 -20.07
CA LYS A 72 20.87 9.42 -20.38
C LYS A 72 20.34 8.02 -20.73
N HIS A 73 19.11 7.71 -20.33
CA HIS A 73 18.45 6.42 -20.55
C HIS A 73 17.63 6.37 -21.85
N ARG A 74 17.60 7.46 -22.62
CA ARG A 74 16.89 7.55 -23.90
C ARG A 74 17.58 6.69 -24.95
N ILE A 75 16.82 5.78 -25.57
CA ILE A 75 17.30 4.91 -26.66
C ILE A 75 16.75 5.31 -28.03
N GLY A 76 15.73 6.16 -28.09
CA GLY A 76 15.13 6.67 -29.32
C GLY A 76 13.84 7.44 -29.05
N ARG A 77 13.08 7.76 -30.10
CA ARG A 77 11.73 8.33 -30.03
C ARG A 77 10.69 7.28 -30.39
N VAL A 78 9.55 7.28 -29.71
CA VAL A 78 8.45 6.38 -30.07
C VAL A 78 7.77 6.87 -31.35
N GLN A 79 7.45 5.95 -32.25
CA GLN A 79 6.56 6.25 -33.37
C GLN A 79 5.14 6.44 -32.85
N LEU A 80 4.52 7.57 -33.18
CA LEU A 80 3.14 7.86 -32.79
C LEU A 80 2.14 7.31 -33.82
N PRO A 81 0.91 6.95 -33.40
CA PRO A 81 0.41 6.98 -32.02
C PRO A 81 0.99 5.83 -31.16
N TRP A 82 1.20 6.11 -29.88
CA TRP A 82 1.54 5.10 -28.87
C TRP A 82 0.31 4.80 -28.02
N ALA A 83 0.06 3.52 -27.74
CA ALA A 83 -0.99 3.08 -26.82
C ALA A 83 -0.32 2.43 -25.60
N ASN A 84 -0.80 2.79 -24.41
CA ASN A 84 -0.28 2.20 -23.17
C ASN A 84 -0.57 0.70 -23.13
N LEU A 85 0.46 -0.07 -22.78
CA LEU A 85 0.36 -1.50 -22.55
C LEU A 85 0.05 -1.79 -21.09
N GLU A 86 -0.46 -2.99 -20.84
CA GLU A 86 -0.56 -3.51 -19.48
C GLU A 86 0.84 -3.86 -18.95
N PRO A 87 1.29 -3.28 -17.82
CA PRO A 87 2.60 -3.59 -17.27
C PRO A 87 2.77 -5.09 -16.99
N PRO A 88 3.87 -5.73 -17.44
CA PRO A 88 4.07 -7.18 -17.27
C PRO A 88 3.98 -7.67 -15.81
N ILE A 89 4.32 -6.82 -14.83
CA ILE A 89 4.22 -7.14 -13.39
C ILE A 89 2.78 -7.46 -12.95
N ARG A 90 1.79 -6.99 -13.68
CA ARG A 90 0.37 -7.22 -13.38
C ARG A 90 -0.14 -8.56 -13.91
N SER A 91 0.67 -9.29 -14.67
CA SER A 91 0.35 -10.66 -15.07
C SER A 91 0.37 -11.61 -13.85
N PRO A 92 -0.64 -12.48 -13.68
CA PRO A 92 -0.66 -13.47 -12.60
C PRO A 92 0.58 -14.39 -12.58
N ASN A 93 1.17 -14.64 -13.76
CA ASN A 93 2.32 -15.52 -13.94
C ASN A 93 3.67 -14.76 -13.90
N TYR A 94 3.68 -13.46 -13.62
CA TYR A 94 4.89 -12.64 -13.73
C TYR A 94 6.08 -13.22 -12.94
N TYR A 95 5.90 -13.49 -11.64
CA TYR A 95 6.97 -14.00 -10.79
C TYR A 95 7.37 -15.43 -11.14
N LYS A 96 6.42 -16.28 -11.54
CA LYS A 96 6.68 -17.64 -12.02
C LYS A 96 7.55 -17.60 -13.28
N ASN A 97 7.18 -16.78 -14.25
CA ASN A 97 7.94 -16.58 -15.49
C ASN A 97 9.34 -16.02 -15.20
N LEU A 98 9.46 -15.12 -14.22
CA LEU A 98 10.75 -14.56 -13.81
C LEU A 98 11.67 -15.63 -13.19
N GLU A 99 11.13 -16.50 -12.35
CA GLU A 99 11.88 -17.62 -11.78
C GLU A 99 12.31 -18.63 -12.85
N GLU A 100 11.42 -18.98 -13.78
CA GLU A 100 11.72 -19.88 -14.89
C GLU A 100 12.83 -19.31 -15.77
N LYS A 101 12.78 -18.01 -16.10
CA LYS A 101 13.86 -17.32 -16.83
C LYS A 101 15.19 -17.36 -16.07
N LYS A 102 15.17 -17.15 -14.75
CA LYS A 102 16.39 -17.24 -13.91
C LYS A 102 16.96 -18.67 -13.89
N ARG A 103 16.10 -19.69 -13.82
CA ARG A 103 16.52 -21.11 -13.87
C ARG A 103 17.08 -21.48 -15.24
N ALA A 104 16.47 -21.02 -16.33
CA ALA A 104 16.93 -21.26 -17.69
C ALA A 104 18.24 -20.54 -18.04
N GLY A 105 18.50 -19.37 -17.43
CA GLY A 105 19.74 -18.60 -17.62
C GLY A 105 20.91 -19.02 -16.72
N ALA A 106 20.69 -19.87 -15.71
CA ALA A 106 21.75 -20.38 -14.85
C ALA A 106 22.41 -21.61 -15.50
N ALA A 107 23.58 -21.44 -16.12
CA ALA A 107 24.44 -22.57 -16.44
C ALA A 107 24.86 -23.30 -15.14
N PRO A 108 25.11 -24.63 -15.17
CA PRO A 108 25.51 -25.36 -13.96
C PRO A 108 26.95 -24.95 -13.57
N GLU A 109 27.09 -24.01 -12.64
CA GLU A 109 28.37 -23.75 -11.99
C GLU A 109 28.66 -24.78 -10.87
N PRO A 110 29.92 -25.22 -10.70
CA PRO A 110 30.29 -26.18 -9.67
C PRO A 110 30.16 -25.57 -8.27
N GLU A 111 29.77 -26.41 -7.31
CA GLU A 111 29.48 -26.05 -5.92
C GLU A 111 30.55 -25.15 -5.29
N ARG A 112 30.22 -23.85 -5.16
CA ARG A 112 30.86 -22.96 -4.18
C ARG A 112 29.98 -22.86 -2.95
N GLN A 113 30.60 -23.15 -1.80
CA GLN A 113 30.00 -23.17 -0.46
C GLN A 113 28.95 -22.06 -0.25
N ARG A 114 27.71 -22.52 -0.01
CA ARG A 114 26.55 -21.71 0.35
C ARG A 114 26.87 -20.75 1.50
N ARG A 115 27.01 -19.47 1.19
CA ARG A 115 27.04 -18.38 2.19
C ARG A 115 25.71 -17.63 2.12
N GLY A 116 24.95 -17.70 3.21
CA GLY A 116 23.75 -16.89 3.48
C GLY A 116 22.46 -17.36 2.78
N LYS A 117 21.78 -18.37 3.35
CA LYS A 117 20.36 -18.63 3.04
C LYS A 117 19.54 -17.38 3.41
N SER A 118 18.76 -16.89 2.46
CA SER A 118 17.74 -15.86 2.69
C SER A 118 16.76 -16.31 3.75
N VAL A 119 16.50 -15.45 4.74
CA VAL A 119 15.32 -15.60 5.58
C VAL A 119 14.12 -15.25 4.72
N ASP A 120 13.43 -16.28 4.26
CA ASP A 120 12.13 -16.17 3.63
C ASP A 120 11.12 -15.69 4.68
N LEU A 121 10.54 -14.52 4.44
CA LEU A 121 9.52 -13.90 5.29
C LEU A 121 8.25 -14.76 5.37
N GLY A 122 8.00 -15.61 4.37
CA GLY A 122 6.98 -16.65 4.42
C GLY A 122 7.24 -17.69 5.53
N SER A 123 8.51 -17.99 5.82
CA SER A 123 8.85 -18.96 6.87
C SER A 123 8.58 -18.42 8.28
N ALA A 124 8.78 -17.12 8.52
CA ALA A 124 8.54 -16.51 9.83
C ALA A 124 7.03 -16.45 10.15
N ALA A 125 6.21 -16.10 9.16
CA ALA A 125 4.75 -16.12 9.28
C ALA A 125 4.19 -17.56 9.39
N ALA A 126 4.73 -18.50 8.62
CA ALA A 126 4.36 -19.91 8.70
C ALA A 126 4.74 -20.56 10.04
N ILE A 127 5.87 -20.18 10.65
CA ILE A 127 6.28 -20.67 11.98
C ILE A 127 5.33 -20.18 13.08
N ILE A 128 4.80 -18.97 12.95
CA ILE A 128 3.81 -18.42 13.89
C ILE A 128 2.47 -19.13 13.74
N SER A 129 2.01 -19.37 12.50
CA SER A 129 0.78 -20.12 12.21
C SER A 129 0.86 -21.57 12.71
N LYS A 130 2.02 -22.23 12.53
CA LYS A 130 2.24 -23.62 12.98
C LYS A 130 2.40 -23.77 14.50
N LYS A 131 2.69 -22.69 15.23
CA LYS A 131 2.80 -22.69 16.71
C LYS A 131 1.51 -22.28 17.43
N LEU A 132 0.57 -21.64 16.74
CA LEU A 132 -0.73 -21.24 17.28
C LEU A 132 -1.78 -22.35 17.19
N ILE A 133 -1.58 -23.35 16.34
CA ILE A 133 -2.37 -24.59 16.32
C ILE A 133 -1.75 -25.55 17.35
N GLY A 134 -2.18 -25.40 18.60
CA GLY A 134 -1.82 -26.30 19.70
C GLY A 134 -2.36 -27.71 19.50
N LYS A 135 -1.55 -28.68 19.97
CA LYS A 135 -1.83 -30.12 20.07
C LYS A 135 -3.20 -30.44 20.71
N SER A 136 -4.02 -31.20 20.01
CA SER A 136 -5.10 -32.07 20.51
C SER A 136 -5.35 -33.13 19.44
N ASP A 137 -5.40 -34.45 19.63
CA ASP A 137 -5.30 -35.33 20.77
C ASP A 137 -4.73 -36.67 20.25
N THR A 138 -3.66 -37.18 20.85
CA THR A 138 -3.29 -38.60 20.70
C THR A 138 -4.04 -39.40 21.75
N CYS A 139 -5.22 -39.91 21.39
CA CYS A 139 -5.89 -40.94 22.17
C CYS A 139 -5.54 -42.31 21.58
N VAL A 140 -4.74 -43.08 22.32
CA VAL A 140 -4.30 -44.43 21.94
C VAL A 140 -5.45 -45.40 22.15
N PHE A 141 -6.11 -45.81 21.06
CA PHE A 141 -7.07 -46.92 21.09
C PHE A 141 -6.37 -48.20 20.63
N ARG A 142 -6.28 -49.21 21.51
CA ARG A 142 -5.88 -50.58 21.16
C ARG A 142 -7.11 -51.36 20.71
N PRO A 143 -7.16 -51.97 19.52
CA PRO A 143 -8.18 -52.97 19.21
C PRO A 143 -7.65 -54.39 19.48
N SER A 144 -8.41 -55.16 20.25
CA SER A 144 -8.25 -56.60 20.38
C SER A 144 -8.91 -57.35 19.21
N SER A 145 -8.13 -58.19 18.54
CA SER A 145 -8.48 -59.43 17.82
C SER A 145 -9.90 -59.70 17.24
N ARG A 146 -9.95 -59.65 15.89
CA ARG A 146 -10.61 -60.54 14.88
C ARG A 146 -12.15 -60.48 14.65
N PRO A 147 -12.66 -60.89 13.45
CA PRO A 147 -11.97 -61.33 12.22
C PRO A 147 -12.25 -60.45 10.98
N ALA A 148 -11.51 -60.77 9.91
CA ALA A 148 -11.46 -60.07 8.63
C ALA A 148 -12.80 -59.99 7.88
N SER A 149 -13.18 -58.78 7.50
CA SER A 149 -13.91 -58.50 6.26
C SER A 149 -13.54 -57.11 5.74
N ASP A 150 -13.09 -57.07 4.49
CA ASP A 150 -12.93 -55.91 3.60
C ASP A 150 -12.03 -54.74 4.04
N LEU A 151 -10.72 -54.98 4.14
CA LEU A 151 -9.70 -53.91 4.24
C LEU A 151 -9.59 -53.07 2.95
N GLU A 152 -9.94 -53.61 1.78
CA GLU A 152 -9.91 -52.85 0.51
C GLU A 152 -11.11 -51.90 0.36
N LYS A 153 -12.28 -52.16 0.99
CA LYS A 153 -13.39 -51.21 0.96
C LYS A 153 -13.17 -50.00 1.86
N ILE A 154 -12.47 -50.18 2.98
CA ILE A 154 -12.21 -49.06 3.90
C ILE A 154 -11.21 -48.07 3.29
N SER A 155 -10.17 -48.56 2.59
CA SER A 155 -9.23 -47.68 1.88
C SER A 155 -9.88 -46.96 0.69
N LEU A 156 -10.76 -47.64 -0.05
CA LEU A 156 -11.50 -47.02 -1.15
C LEU A 156 -12.51 -45.97 -0.64
N ILE A 157 -13.18 -46.22 0.50
CA ILE A 157 -14.11 -45.25 1.10
C ILE A 157 -13.36 -44.03 1.68
N GLU A 158 -12.17 -44.22 2.26
CA GLU A 158 -11.32 -43.11 2.73
C GLU A 158 -10.77 -42.29 1.55
N GLU A 159 -10.30 -42.92 0.47
CA GLU A 159 -9.86 -42.24 -0.75
C GLU A 159 -11.01 -41.53 -1.47
N ASP A 160 -12.20 -42.15 -1.54
CA ASP A 160 -13.40 -41.55 -2.12
C ASP A 160 -13.90 -40.37 -1.26
N ALA A 161 -13.89 -40.49 0.07
CA ALA A 161 -14.26 -39.41 0.97
C ALA A 161 -13.27 -38.25 0.91
N GLU A 162 -11.97 -38.52 0.88
CA GLU A 162 -10.93 -37.48 0.73
C GLU A 162 -11.03 -36.79 -0.64
N THR A 163 -11.24 -37.55 -1.72
CA THR A 163 -11.45 -37.02 -3.06
C THR A 163 -12.72 -36.16 -3.15
N LEU A 164 -13.84 -36.62 -2.58
CA LEU A 164 -15.10 -35.87 -2.51
C LEU A 164 -14.96 -34.57 -1.71
N THR A 165 -14.17 -34.59 -0.63
CA THR A 165 -13.91 -33.43 0.21
C THR A 165 -13.03 -32.40 -0.50
N ILE A 166 -12.01 -32.86 -1.25
CA ILE A 166 -11.17 -32.02 -2.11
C ILE A 166 -12.01 -31.38 -3.21
N THR A 167 -12.87 -32.14 -3.89
CA THR A 167 -13.74 -31.59 -4.95
C THR A 167 -14.73 -30.56 -4.39
N ALA A 168 -15.32 -30.79 -3.21
CA ALA A 168 -16.24 -29.85 -2.58
C ALA A 168 -15.53 -28.54 -2.16
N GLN A 169 -14.30 -28.62 -1.64
CA GLN A 169 -13.49 -27.43 -1.31
C GLN A 169 -13.10 -26.65 -2.57
N GLU A 170 -12.78 -27.35 -3.67
CA GLU A 170 -12.47 -26.72 -4.95
C GLU A 170 -13.68 -26.05 -5.59
N GLU A 171 -14.86 -26.67 -5.55
CA GLU A 171 -16.12 -26.06 -5.99
C GLU A 171 -16.48 -24.84 -5.16
N LYS A 172 -16.37 -24.94 -3.82
CA LYS A 172 -16.54 -23.78 -2.91
C LYS A 172 -15.63 -22.62 -3.30
N ARG A 173 -14.35 -22.92 -3.60
CA ARG A 173 -13.37 -21.92 -4.04
C ARG A 173 -13.78 -21.30 -5.38
N ARG A 174 -14.17 -22.12 -6.37
CA ARG A 174 -14.58 -21.65 -7.70
C ARG A 174 -15.81 -20.74 -7.64
N HIS A 175 -16.85 -21.10 -6.89
CA HIS A 175 -18.04 -20.26 -6.76
C HIS A 175 -17.72 -18.90 -6.12
N ARG A 176 -16.86 -18.88 -5.10
CA ARG A 176 -16.38 -17.64 -4.49
C ARG A 176 -15.59 -16.78 -5.49
N GLU A 177 -14.66 -17.39 -6.22
CA GLU A 177 -13.86 -16.70 -7.24
C GLU A 177 -14.74 -16.11 -8.35
N GLN A 178 -15.76 -16.86 -8.79
CA GLN A 178 -16.72 -16.41 -9.78
C GLN A 178 -17.54 -15.22 -9.27
N TYR A 179 -18.11 -15.33 -8.06
CA TYR A 179 -18.87 -14.23 -7.45
C TYR A 179 -18.02 -12.96 -7.31
N ALA A 180 -16.77 -13.09 -6.87
CA ALA A 180 -15.84 -11.97 -6.79
C ALA A 180 -15.57 -11.32 -8.16
N THR A 181 -15.39 -12.14 -9.20
CA THR A 181 -15.19 -11.68 -10.58
C THR A 181 -16.42 -10.92 -11.10
N GLU A 182 -17.62 -11.38 -10.77
CA GLU A 182 -18.87 -10.70 -11.12
C GLU A 182 -18.98 -9.33 -10.41
N GLN A 183 -18.64 -9.26 -9.12
CA GLN A 183 -18.62 -7.99 -8.39
C GLN A 183 -17.58 -7.00 -8.94
N GLU A 184 -16.39 -7.47 -9.29
CA GLU A 184 -15.37 -6.64 -9.95
C GLU A 184 -15.86 -6.07 -11.27
N LYS A 185 -16.55 -6.87 -12.08
CA LYS A 185 -17.11 -6.42 -13.35
C LYS A 185 -18.14 -5.30 -13.13
N LEU A 186 -19.01 -5.44 -12.13
CA LEU A 186 -19.96 -4.39 -11.76
C LEU A 186 -19.26 -3.10 -11.31
N GLU A 187 -18.19 -3.20 -10.51
CA GLU A 187 -17.39 -2.03 -10.10
C GLU A 187 -16.66 -1.36 -11.27
N ILE A 188 -16.25 -2.12 -12.28
CA ILE A 188 -15.66 -1.61 -13.52
C ILE A 188 -16.73 -0.89 -14.34
N GLU A 189 -17.90 -1.52 -14.55
CA GLU A 189 -19.01 -0.92 -15.30
C GLU A 189 -19.51 0.38 -14.65
N GLU A 190 -19.61 0.41 -13.32
CA GLU A 190 -19.89 1.63 -12.57
C GLU A 190 -18.79 2.67 -12.72
N GLY A 191 -17.53 2.28 -12.61
CA GLY A 191 -16.39 3.18 -12.80
C GLY A 191 -16.37 3.83 -14.19
N ILE A 192 -16.69 3.07 -15.24
CA ILE A 192 -16.82 3.59 -16.62
C ILE A 192 -18.01 4.54 -16.74
N ARG A 193 -19.13 4.24 -16.08
CA ARG A 193 -20.35 5.06 -16.12
C ARG A 193 -20.21 6.39 -15.38
N GLU A 194 -19.52 6.40 -14.24
CA GLU A 194 -19.41 7.60 -13.38
C GLU A 194 -18.28 8.56 -13.78
N ASN A 195 -17.40 8.18 -14.71
CA ASN A 195 -16.23 8.96 -15.08
C ASN A 195 -16.21 9.32 -16.57
N PRO A 196 -15.40 10.30 -16.98
CA PRO A 196 -15.22 10.61 -18.39
C PRO A 196 -14.77 9.38 -19.21
N SER A 197 -15.21 9.36 -20.47
CA SER A 197 -14.97 8.27 -21.40
C SER A 197 -13.49 7.92 -21.53
N LEU A 198 -13.20 6.63 -21.64
CA LEU A 198 -11.84 6.08 -21.79
C LEU A 198 -11.34 6.11 -23.25
N ASP A 199 -12.08 6.74 -24.16
CA ASP A 199 -11.63 6.94 -25.53
C ASP A 199 -10.39 7.86 -25.60
N VAL A 200 -9.63 7.71 -26.68
CA VAL A 200 -8.34 8.38 -26.85
C VAL A 200 -8.46 9.90 -26.86
N GLU A 201 -9.53 10.45 -27.43
CA GLU A 201 -9.70 11.91 -27.56
C GLU A 201 -10.00 12.54 -26.21
N THR A 202 -10.96 11.97 -25.46
CA THR A 202 -11.34 12.41 -24.12
C THR A 202 -10.15 12.33 -23.16
N GLN A 203 -9.47 11.18 -23.09
CA GLN A 203 -8.33 11.00 -22.19
C GLN A 203 -7.16 11.92 -22.54
N LYS A 204 -6.91 12.17 -23.83
CA LYS A 204 -5.89 13.13 -24.26
C LYS A 204 -6.23 14.57 -23.89
N ALA A 205 -7.49 14.98 -23.98
CA ALA A 205 -7.94 16.30 -23.55
C ALA A 205 -7.74 16.49 -22.04
N ILE A 206 -8.10 15.49 -21.24
CA ILE A 206 -7.87 15.47 -19.78
C ILE A 206 -6.38 15.60 -19.46
N ILE A 207 -5.51 14.85 -20.15
CA ILE A 207 -4.05 14.93 -19.96
C ILE A 207 -3.53 16.34 -20.29
N GLN A 208 -4.03 16.97 -21.35
CA GLN A 208 -3.62 18.34 -21.72
C GLN A 208 -4.04 19.35 -20.64
N ASP A 209 -5.27 19.25 -20.15
CA ASP A 209 -5.77 20.11 -19.08
C ASP A 209 -5.03 19.89 -17.76
N TYR A 210 -4.66 18.65 -17.44
CA TYR A 210 -3.84 18.34 -16.27
C TYR A 210 -2.43 18.92 -16.39
N ARG A 211 -1.82 18.87 -17.57
CA ARG A 211 -0.51 19.49 -17.81
C ARG A 211 -0.57 21.01 -17.70
N ALA A 212 -1.66 21.63 -18.17
CA ALA A 212 -1.90 23.06 -17.96
C ALA A 212 -2.06 23.40 -16.47
N LEU A 213 -2.82 22.60 -15.72
CA LEU A 213 -2.94 22.73 -14.27
C LEU A 213 -1.57 22.60 -13.58
N HIS A 214 -0.78 21.58 -13.92
CA HIS A 214 0.56 21.40 -13.36
C HIS A 214 1.46 22.59 -13.67
N GLN A 215 1.34 23.21 -14.84
CA GLN A 215 2.05 24.45 -15.15
C GLN A 215 1.59 25.61 -14.26
N GLN A 216 0.28 25.77 -14.06
CA GLN A 216 -0.27 26.78 -13.15
C GLN A 216 0.22 26.59 -11.70
N ILE A 217 0.29 25.35 -11.19
CA ILE A 217 0.85 25.03 -9.87
C ILE A 217 2.30 25.52 -9.75
N LYS A 218 3.10 25.41 -10.82
CA LYS A 218 4.48 25.91 -10.87
C LYS A 218 4.52 27.43 -10.92
N ASP A 219 3.68 28.04 -11.75
CA ASP A 219 3.65 29.49 -11.96
C ASP A 219 3.17 30.25 -10.71
N GLU A 220 2.23 29.69 -9.95
CA GLU A 220 1.82 30.20 -8.63
C GLU A 220 2.86 29.92 -7.52
N GLY A 221 3.94 29.21 -7.83
CA GLY A 221 5.02 28.94 -6.89
C GLY A 221 4.66 27.95 -5.78
N LEU A 222 3.64 27.11 -5.95
CA LEU A 222 3.14 26.25 -4.88
C LEU A 222 4.14 25.15 -4.46
N TYR A 223 5.14 24.84 -5.28
CA TYR A 223 6.25 23.96 -4.87
C TYR A 223 7.26 24.62 -3.92
N GLN A 224 7.18 25.94 -3.72
CA GLN A 224 8.09 26.66 -2.83
C GLN A 224 7.67 26.46 -1.38
N CYS A 225 8.56 25.87 -0.58
CA CYS A 225 8.33 25.64 0.83
C CYS A 225 8.68 26.89 1.65
N ARG A 226 7.67 27.46 2.33
CA ARG A 226 7.88 28.51 3.33
C ARG A 226 8.24 27.88 4.67
N TYR A 227 9.52 27.85 5.01
CA TYR A 227 10.00 27.23 6.26
C TYR A 227 9.39 27.84 7.53
N SER A 228 8.91 29.09 7.49
CA SER A 228 8.18 29.71 8.59
C SER A 228 6.91 28.94 8.97
N GLU A 229 6.26 28.25 8.03
CA GLU A 229 5.11 27.39 8.31
C GLU A 229 5.53 26.20 9.17
N TYR A 230 6.67 25.57 8.90
CA TYR A 230 7.22 24.50 9.75
C TYR A 230 7.75 25.01 11.10
N ALA A 231 8.15 26.28 11.19
CA ALA A 231 8.49 26.89 12.48
C ALA A 231 7.26 26.98 13.40
N LYS A 232 6.08 27.36 12.88
CA LYS A 232 4.81 27.35 13.64
C LYS A 232 4.48 25.94 14.14
N GLU A 233 4.67 24.96 13.28
CA GLU A 233 4.44 23.55 13.59
C GLU A 233 5.42 23.04 14.66
N SER A 234 6.69 23.44 14.59
CA SER A 234 7.72 23.11 15.58
C SER A 234 7.39 23.65 16.98
N ILE A 235 6.77 24.84 17.06
CA ILE A 235 6.27 25.38 18.33
C ILE A 235 5.18 24.46 18.91
N ARG A 236 4.26 23.97 18.09
CA ARG A 236 3.22 23.03 18.53
C ARG A 236 3.82 21.71 19.02
N TYR A 237 4.79 21.17 18.28
CA TYR A 237 5.48 19.94 18.64
C TYR A 237 6.23 20.10 19.98
N ALA A 238 6.95 21.22 20.15
CA ALA A 238 7.63 21.55 21.39
C ALA A 238 6.65 21.69 22.57
N PHE A 239 5.51 22.35 22.35
CA PHE A 239 4.47 22.47 23.37
C PHE A 239 3.91 21.11 23.80
N LEU A 240 3.52 20.25 22.85
CA LEU A 240 2.99 18.91 23.14
C LEU A 240 4.01 18.05 23.87
N PHE A 241 5.27 18.08 23.44
CA PHE A 241 6.34 17.33 24.10
C PHE A 241 6.67 17.87 25.49
N ALA A 242 6.70 19.20 25.67
CA ALA A 242 6.90 19.83 26.96
C ALA A 242 5.76 19.51 27.94
N ALA A 243 4.52 19.49 27.47
CA ALA A 243 3.37 19.06 28.27
C ALA A 243 3.48 17.59 28.68
N PHE A 244 3.88 16.70 27.77
CA PHE A 244 4.22 15.32 28.09
C PHE A 244 5.28 15.24 29.19
N ALA A 245 6.43 15.90 29.00
CA ALA A 245 7.55 15.84 29.95
C ALA A 245 7.18 16.43 31.33
N GLY A 246 6.46 17.55 31.36
CA GLY A 246 5.99 18.19 32.59
C GLY A 246 5.00 17.32 33.37
N LEU A 247 4.01 16.73 32.68
CA LEU A 247 3.05 15.81 33.29
C LEU A 247 3.71 14.52 33.78
N LEU A 248 4.68 14.00 33.03
CA LEU A 248 5.48 12.84 33.44
C LEU A 248 6.26 13.15 34.72
N TYR A 249 6.89 14.32 34.79
CA TYR A 249 7.68 14.76 35.95
C TYR A 249 6.83 14.85 37.23
N ILE A 250 5.61 15.40 37.14
CA ILE A 250 4.68 15.45 38.28
C ILE A 250 3.93 14.12 38.51
N LYS A 251 4.33 13.04 37.84
CA LYS A 251 3.81 11.67 37.97
C LYS A 251 2.38 11.46 37.48
N TRP A 252 1.87 12.34 36.62
CA TRP A 252 0.61 12.17 35.91
C TRP A 252 0.81 11.27 34.68
N TYR A 253 1.23 10.02 34.92
CA TYR A 253 1.73 9.11 33.88
C TYR A 253 0.72 8.90 32.74
N LEU A 254 -0.53 8.52 33.05
CA LEU A 254 -1.52 8.21 32.00
C LEU A 254 -1.94 9.45 31.21
N THR A 255 -2.04 10.61 31.85
CA THR A 255 -2.32 11.87 31.14
C THR A 255 -1.14 12.29 30.28
N SER A 256 0.10 12.11 30.75
CA SER A 256 1.29 12.40 29.95
C SER A 256 1.37 11.52 28.68
N ALA A 257 0.87 10.28 28.73
CA ALA A 257 0.77 9.40 27.58
C ALA A 257 -0.11 9.99 26.45
N ILE A 258 -1.17 10.71 26.79
CA ILE A 258 -2.05 11.39 25.82
C ILE A 258 -1.26 12.43 25.02
N PHE A 259 -0.50 13.27 25.71
CA PHE A 259 0.31 14.32 25.07
C PHE A 259 1.44 13.74 24.21
N LEU A 260 2.03 12.62 24.62
CA LEU A 260 2.99 11.90 23.78
C LEU A 260 2.34 11.35 22.50
N GLY A 261 1.14 10.78 22.61
CA GLY A 261 0.36 10.35 21.45
C GLY A 261 -0.02 11.49 20.50
N LEU A 262 -0.47 12.63 21.04
CA LEU A 262 -0.76 13.85 20.25
C LEU A 262 0.49 14.40 19.57
N PHE A 263 1.64 14.38 20.25
CA PHE A 263 2.92 14.74 19.67
C PHE A 263 3.25 13.86 18.46
N TRP A 264 3.16 12.53 18.60
CA TRP A 264 3.39 11.60 17.49
C TRP A 264 2.41 11.80 16.34
N GLN A 265 1.12 12.00 16.63
CA GLN A 265 0.11 12.28 15.61
C GLN A 265 0.52 13.51 14.77
N GLN A 266 0.87 14.61 15.44
CA GLN A 266 1.10 15.91 14.79
C GLN A 266 2.45 15.99 14.06
N ILE A 267 3.52 15.43 14.64
CA ILE A 267 4.85 15.53 14.05
C ILE A 267 5.01 14.66 12.81
N MET A 268 4.29 13.53 12.72
CA MET A 268 4.38 12.60 11.59
C MET A 268 3.98 13.19 10.24
N PHE A 269 3.12 14.20 10.23
CA PHE A 269 2.81 14.95 9.02
C PHE A 269 4.05 15.64 8.41
N THR A 270 5.01 16.07 9.24
CA THR A 270 6.29 16.62 8.74
C THR A 270 7.18 15.52 8.15
N ALA A 271 7.19 14.32 8.73
CA ALA A 271 7.92 13.18 8.16
C ALA A 271 7.35 12.77 6.80
N HIS A 272 6.02 12.80 6.64
CA HIS A 272 5.33 12.58 5.37
C HIS A 272 5.82 13.56 4.29
N ASP A 273 5.80 14.86 4.57
CA ASP A 273 6.26 15.89 3.63
C ASP A 273 7.73 15.71 3.25
N ALA A 274 8.58 15.37 4.22
CA ALA A 274 9.98 15.07 4.00
C ALA A 274 10.15 13.81 3.11
N GLY A 275 9.31 12.80 3.31
CA GLY A 275 9.27 11.59 2.52
C GLY A 275 9.05 11.84 1.02
N HIS A 276 8.21 12.84 0.71
CA HIS A 276 7.92 13.32 -0.65
C HIS A 276 8.87 14.41 -1.16
N ARG A 277 9.89 14.78 -0.39
CA ARG A 277 10.82 15.87 -0.70
C ARG A 277 10.12 17.24 -0.87
N GLY A 278 9.06 17.46 -0.10
CA GLY A 278 8.27 18.69 -0.09
C GLY A 278 8.86 19.77 0.83
N ILE A 279 9.88 19.45 1.65
CA ILE A 279 10.46 20.43 2.58
C ILE A 279 11.60 21.20 1.91
N THR A 280 12.74 20.56 1.66
CA THR A 280 13.91 21.23 1.05
C THR A 280 14.05 20.94 -0.44
N GLY A 281 13.39 19.89 -0.95
CA GLY A 281 13.58 19.38 -2.30
C GLY A 281 14.89 18.62 -2.49
N ASN A 282 15.74 18.54 -1.46
CA ASN A 282 16.99 17.80 -1.46
C ASN A 282 16.76 16.40 -0.89
N PHE A 283 17.09 15.37 -1.68
CA PHE A 283 16.90 13.98 -1.29
C PHE A 283 17.57 13.61 0.04
N VAL A 284 18.81 14.06 0.28
CA VAL A 284 19.56 13.69 1.49
C VAL A 284 18.99 14.41 2.70
N ALA A 285 18.80 15.73 2.61
CA ALA A 285 18.29 16.53 3.72
C ALA A 285 16.89 16.08 4.14
N ASP A 286 15.97 15.92 3.18
CA ASP A 286 14.60 15.50 3.48
C ASP A 286 14.54 14.05 3.97
N THR A 287 15.43 13.16 3.49
CA THR A 287 15.51 11.79 4.04
C THR A 287 16.02 11.79 5.49
N LEU A 288 16.98 12.65 5.85
CA LEU A 288 17.45 12.77 7.24
C LEU A 288 16.40 13.40 8.16
N ILE A 289 15.66 14.42 7.69
CA ILE A 289 14.54 15.00 8.42
C ILE A 289 13.47 13.93 8.66
N GLY A 290 13.07 13.21 7.62
CA GLY A 290 12.11 12.12 7.70
C GLY A 290 12.55 11.03 8.66
N ALA A 291 13.81 10.58 8.57
CA ALA A 291 14.36 9.55 9.46
C ALA A 291 14.42 10.03 10.92
N PHE A 292 14.84 11.26 11.18
CA PHE A 292 14.86 11.78 12.54
C PHE A 292 13.46 11.81 13.16
N ILE A 293 12.46 12.25 12.41
CA ILE A 293 11.09 12.35 12.92
C ILE A 293 10.43 10.97 13.02
N ALA A 294 10.39 10.20 11.94
CA ALA A 294 9.69 8.92 11.91
C ALA A 294 10.43 7.88 12.76
N ASP A 295 11.73 7.68 12.53
CA ASP A 295 12.47 6.60 13.17
C ASP A 295 12.86 6.95 14.60
N PHE A 296 13.51 8.11 14.82
CA PHE A 296 14.03 8.46 16.15
C PHE A 296 12.95 8.99 17.10
N CYS A 297 12.07 9.89 16.66
CA CYS A 297 11.03 10.45 17.54
C CYS A 297 9.80 9.53 17.68
N CYS A 298 9.49 8.73 16.66
CA CYS A 298 8.25 7.97 16.57
C CYS A 298 8.44 6.45 16.52
N GLY A 299 9.64 5.93 16.26
CA GLY A 299 9.88 4.49 16.15
C GLY A 299 9.29 3.83 14.90
N LEU A 300 9.01 4.60 13.85
CA LEU A 300 8.45 4.14 12.58
C LEU A 300 9.52 4.26 11.48
N SER A 301 9.74 3.21 10.69
CA SER A 301 10.72 3.25 9.59
C SER A 301 10.20 4.13 8.45
N ILE A 302 10.87 5.26 8.18
CA ILE A 302 10.58 6.08 7.00
C ILE A 302 10.89 5.33 5.70
N GLY A 303 11.87 4.42 5.72
CA GLY A 303 12.24 3.60 4.57
C GLY A 303 11.13 2.63 4.16
N TRP A 304 10.53 1.94 5.15
CA TRP A 304 9.35 1.10 4.92
C TRP A 304 8.21 1.92 4.34
N TRP A 305 7.87 3.04 4.99
CA TRP A 305 6.79 3.90 4.56
C TRP A 305 7.03 4.41 3.12
N LYS A 306 8.21 4.92 2.79
CA LYS A 306 8.53 5.35 1.41
C LYS A 306 8.43 4.19 0.42
N SER A 307 8.87 3.00 0.81
CA SER A 307 8.82 1.83 -0.06
C SER A 307 7.39 1.42 -0.40
N SER A 308 6.48 1.39 0.57
CA SER A 308 5.06 1.05 0.33
C SER A 308 4.32 2.21 -0.32
N HIS A 309 4.47 3.40 0.24
CA HIS A 309 3.69 4.57 -0.14
C HIS A 309 4.01 5.09 -1.54
N ASN A 310 5.25 4.97 -2.02
CA ASN A 310 5.55 5.28 -3.43
C ASN A 310 4.83 4.36 -4.41
N VAL A 311 4.61 3.09 -4.03
CA VAL A 311 3.85 2.15 -4.85
C VAL A 311 2.37 2.52 -4.80
N HIS A 312 1.82 2.72 -3.60
CA HIS A 312 0.45 3.22 -3.40
C HIS A 312 0.14 4.45 -4.26
N HIS A 313 1.05 5.43 -4.30
CA HIS A 313 0.90 6.64 -5.09
C HIS A 313 0.81 6.46 -6.61
N LEU A 314 1.41 5.39 -7.15
CA LEU A 314 1.44 5.10 -8.59
C LEU A 314 0.26 4.25 -9.06
N ILE A 315 -0.29 3.44 -8.17
CA ILE A 315 -1.30 2.41 -8.48
C ILE A 315 -2.32 2.34 -7.35
N THR A 316 -2.81 3.50 -6.94
CA THR A 316 -3.72 3.68 -5.81
C THR A 316 -4.96 2.80 -5.95
N ASN A 317 -5.34 2.13 -4.85
CA ASN A 317 -6.50 1.25 -4.72
C ASN A 317 -6.55 0.03 -5.65
N MET A 318 -5.42 -0.42 -6.21
CA MET A 318 -5.37 -1.70 -6.93
C MET A 318 -5.10 -2.86 -5.96
N PRO A 319 -6.07 -3.76 -5.69
CA PRO A 319 -5.95 -4.75 -4.60
C PRO A 319 -4.70 -5.65 -4.67
N GLU A 320 -4.31 -6.06 -5.88
CA GLU A 320 -3.16 -6.92 -6.15
C GLU A 320 -1.81 -6.21 -5.96
N HIS A 321 -1.80 -4.88 -5.98
CA HIS A 321 -0.56 -4.14 -6.18
C HIS A 321 -0.31 -3.04 -5.15
N ASP A 322 -1.37 -2.44 -4.60
CA ASP A 322 -1.30 -1.38 -3.60
C ASP A 322 -1.15 -1.98 -2.20
N PRO A 323 0.00 -1.81 -1.54
CA PRO A 323 0.22 -2.36 -0.20
C PRO A 323 -0.62 -1.70 0.90
N ASP A 324 -1.18 -0.50 0.67
CA ASP A 324 -1.87 0.26 1.72
C ASP A 324 -3.32 -0.25 1.96
N ILE A 325 -3.86 -1.05 1.03
CA ILE A 325 -5.18 -1.70 1.17
C ILE A 325 -5.09 -3.22 1.41
N GLN A 326 -3.88 -3.79 1.44
CA GLN A 326 -3.62 -5.23 1.62
C GLN A 326 -3.65 -5.67 3.09
N ASN A 327 -4.86 -5.74 3.66
CA ASN A 327 -5.08 -5.87 5.11
C ASN A 327 -5.84 -7.13 5.55
N ILE A 328 -6.07 -8.11 4.67
CA ILE A 328 -6.73 -9.38 5.05
C ILE A 328 -5.83 -10.21 6.00
N PRO A 329 -6.40 -10.98 6.94
CA PRO A 329 -7.82 -11.27 7.14
C PRO A 329 -8.58 -10.23 7.98
N LEU A 330 -7.93 -9.16 8.46
CA LEU A 330 -8.56 -8.18 9.35
C LEU A 330 -9.54 -7.26 8.61
N PHE A 331 -9.14 -6.78 7.44
CA PHE A 331 -9.95 -5.91 6.61
C PHE A 331 -9.87 -6.32 5.14
N SER A 332 -11.02 -6.28 4.47
CA SER A 332 -11.14 -6.34 3.02
C SER A 332 -11.98 -5.16 2.53
N THR A 333 -11.36 -4.28 1.74
CA THR A 333 -12.00 -3.13 1.09
C THR A 333 -12.47 -3.44 -0.32
N SER A 334 -12.23 -4.66 -0.81
CA SER A 334 -12.52 -5.08 -2.19
C SER A 334 -12.97 -6.54 -2.26
N PRO A 335 -13.97 -6.88 -3.09
CA PRO A 335 -14.33 -8.28 -3.36
C PRO A 335 -13.17 -9.07 -3.99
N THR A 336 -12.21 -8.39 -4.62
CA THR A 336 -11.05 -9.01 -5.29
C THR A 336 -10.25 -9.95 -4.40
N TYR A 337 -10.10 -9.64 -3.11
CA TYR A 337 -9.37 -10.49 -2.16
C TYR A 337 -9.98 -11.90 -2.04
N MET A 338 -11.28 -12.07 -2.32
CA MET A 338 -11.96 -13.37 -2.28
C MET A 338 -11.39 -14.35 -3.32
N LYS A 339 -10.69 -13.86 -4.35
CA LYS A 339 -10.00 -14.68 -5.35
C LYS A 339 -8.62 -15.20 -4.90
N SER A 340 -8.20 -14.90 -3.68
CA SER A 340 -6.85 -15.23 -3.17
C SER A 340 -5.72 -14.64 -4.03
N ILE A 341 -5.49 -13.33 -3.91
CA ILE A 341 -4.62 -12.61 -4.84
C ILE A 341 -3.12 -12.68 -4.50
N LEU A 342 -2.28 -12.63 -5.53
CA LEU A 342 -0.83 -12.49 -5.38
C LEU A 342 -0.45 -11.01 -5.27
N SER A 343 0.18 -10.61 -4.17
CA SER A 343 0.66 -9.23 -4.01
C SER A 343 1.94 -9.00 -4.81
N SER A 344 1.95 -8.03 -5.73
CA SER A 344 3.20 -7.61 -6.40
C SER A 344 4.14 -6.85 -5.46
N PHE A 345 3.63 -6.28 -4.38
CA PHE A 345 4.47 -5.58 -3.42
C PHE A 345 5.24 -6.56 -2.51
N TYR A 346 4.51 -7.47 -1.87
CA TYR A 346 5.11 -8.39 -0.91
C TYR A 346 5.60 -9.70 -1.53
N ASN A 347 5.21 -10.00 -2.77
CA ASN A 347 5.50 -11.26 -3.46
C ASN A 347 5.06 -12.50 -2.65
N PHE A 348 3.87 -12.41 -2.04
CA PHE A 348 3.19 -13.55 -1.43
C PHE A 348 1.70 -13.52 -1.75
N GLN A 349 1.07 -14.68 -1.66
CA GLN A 349 -0.36 -14.83 -1.93
C GLN A 349 -1.18 -14.56 -0.66
N PHE A 350 -2.06 -13.57 -0.75
CA PHE A 350 -3.10 -13.31 0.22
C PHE A 350 -4.20 -14.36 0.04
N VAL A 351 -4.09 -15.47 0.76
CA VAL A 351 -5.06 -16.57 0.69
C VAL A 351 -6.35 -16.19 1.40
N TRP A 352 -7.48 -16.36 0.72
CA TRP A 352 -8.79 -16.26 1.35
C TRP A 352 -9.16 -17.59 1.99
N ASP A 353 -9.11 -17.62 3.32
CA ASP A 353 -9.31 -18.81 4.15
C ASP A 353 -10.51 -18.66 5.11
N ALA A 354 -10.71 -19.65 5.99
CA ALA A 354 -11.78 -19.62 6.99
C ALA A 354 -11.64 -18.45 7.98
N THR A 355 -10.43 -17.93 8.20
CA THR A 355 -10.20 -16.74 9.03
C THR A 355 -10.84 -15.51 8.39
N CYS A 356 -10.74 -15.38 7.07
CA CYS A 356 -11.41 -14.32 6.31
C CYS A 356 -12.94 -14.46 6.38
N ASP A 357 -13.46 -15.68 6.17
CA ASP A 357 -14.89 -15.98 6.28
C ASP A 357 -15.45 -15.62 7.67
N PHE A 358 -14.62 -15.71 8.73
CA PHE A 358 -15.02 -15.37 10.10
C PHE A 358 -14.87 -13.89 10.44
N LEU A 359 -13.73 -13.26 10.14
CA LEU A 359 -13.41 -11.89 10.60
C LEU A 359 -14.03 -10.79 9.71
N VAL A 360 -13.98 -10.97 8.39
CA VAL A 360 -14.44 -9.94 7.43
C VAL A 360 -15.92 -9.57 7.62
N PRO A 361 -16.85 -10.48 7.97
CA PRO A 361 -18.23 -10.13 8.33
C PRO A 361 -18.40 -9.13 9.49
N TYR A 362 -17.40 -8.97 10.35
CA TYR A 362 -17.41 -8.08 11.52
C TYR A 362 -16.51 -6.85 11.36
N GLN A 363 -15.80 -6.72 10.24
CA GLN A 363 -14.77 -5.69 10.05
C GLN A 363 -15.28 -4.25 10.26
N LYS A 364 -16.56 -3.95 9.95
CA LYS A 364 -17.20 -2.65 10.26
C LYS A 364 -17.16 -2.31 11.76
N TYR A 365 -17.39 -3.28 12.63
CA TYR A 365 -17.36 -3.08 14.09
C TYR A 365 -15.94 -3.07 14.63
N LEU A 366 -15.05 -3.85 14.00
CA LEU A 366 -13.65 -3.97 14.40
C LEU A 366 -12.78 -2.81 13.91
N TYR A 367 -13.27 -2.00 12.97
CA TYR A 367 -12.53 -0.90 12.34
C TYR A 367 -11.84 0.02 13.35
N TYR A 368 -12.59 0.76 14.17
CA TYR A 368 -11.99 1.69 15.13
C TYR A 368 -11.15 1.00 16.23
N PRO A 369 -11.59 -0.12 16.86
CA PRO A 369 -10.75 -0.84 17.82
C PRO A 369 -9.39 -1.26 17.24
N ILE A 370 -9.35 -1.78 16.01
CA ILE A 370 -8.09 -2.18 15.36
C ILE A 370 -7.28 -0.94 14.96
N MET A 371 -7.90 0.15 14.50
CA MET A 371 -7.19 1.41 14.24
C MET A 371 -6.50 1.96 15.49
N GLY A 372 -7.03 1.69 16.69
CA GLY A 372 -6.38 2.00 17.97
C GLY A 372 -5.09 1.20 18.22
N LEU A 373 -4.94 0.04 17.59
CA LEU A 373 -3.77 -0.84 17.69
C LEU A 373 -2.87 -0.81 16.44
N ALA A 374 -3.29 -0.14 15.37
CA ALA A 374 -2.62 -0.18 14.07
C ALA A 374 -1.15 0.27 14.14
N ARG A 375 -0.78 1.16 15.08
CA ARG A 375 0.61 1.59 15.28
C ARG A 375 1.56 0.44 15.59
N PHE A 376 1.10 -0.58 16.33
CA PHE A 376 1.94 -1.77 16.60
C PHE A 376 2.25 -2.54 15.32
N ASN A 377 1.30 -2.63 14.40
CA ASN A 377 1.53 -3.22 13.08
C ASN A 377 2.57 -2.41 12.28
N LEU A 378 2.52 -1.07 12.36
CA LEU A 378 3.51 -0.21 11.69
C LEU A 378 4.94 -0.44 12.24
N TYR A 379 5.10 -0.66 13.55
CA TYR A 379 6.40 -1.04 14.11
C TYR A 379 6.90 -2.38 13.56
N PHE A 380 6.02 -3.38 13.52
CA PHE A 380 6.34 -4.69 13.01
C PHE A 380 6.78 -4.62 11.54
N LEU A 381 6.01 -3.94 10.69
CA LEU A 381 6.32 -3.75 9.28
C LEU A 381 7.63 -2.97 9.07
N GLY A 382 7.88 -1.95 9.89
CA GLY A 382 9.14 -1.20 9.86
C GLY A 382 10.36 -2.09 10.14
N TRP A 383 10.32 -2.90 11.20
CA TRP A 383 11.40 -3.83 11.51
C TRP A 383 11.56 -4.94 10.46
N VAL A 384 10.45 -5.50 9.97
CA VAL A 384 10.46 -6.49 8.88
C VAL A 384 11.15 -5.91 7.64
N HIS A 385 10.83 -4.66 7.27
CA HIS A 385 11.47 -4.00 6.15
C HIS A 385 12.99 -3.82 6.37
N LEU A 386 13.42 -3.30 7.51
CA LEU A 386 14.83 -3.08 7.83
C LEU A 386 15.67 -4.38 7.86
N CYS A 387 15.03 -5.50 8.17
CA CYS A 387 15.62 -6.84 8.10
C CYS A 387 15.57 -7.46 6.70
N SER A 388 14.77 -6.93 5.78
CA SER A 388 14.58 -7.48 4.44
C SER A 388 15.72 -7.11 3.48
N PRO A 389 15.95 -7.91 2.42
CA PRO A 389 16.88 -7.53 1.34
C PRO A 389 16.49 -6.24 0.63
N ARG A 390 15.20 -5.88 0.61
CA ARG A 390 14.69 -4.68 -0.05
C ARG A 390 15.28 -3.40 0.54
N ALA A 391 15.42 -3.33 1.86
CA ALA A 391 16.08 -2.19 2.52
C ALA A 391 17.59 -2.12 2.24
N ALA A 392 18.23 -3.25 1.91
CA ALA A 392 19.65 -3.32 1.60
C ALA A 392 19.98 -2.96 0.14
N GLN A 393 18.98 -2.97 -0.75
CA GLN A 393 19.15 -2.86 -2.21
C GLN A 393 18.81 -1.47 -2.78
N LEU A 394 18.92 -0.41 -1.98
CA LEU A 394 18.59 0.97 -2.41
C LEU A 394 19.71 1.69 -3.17
N GLY A 395 20.72 0.95 -3.67
CA GLY A 395 21.80 1.49 -4.50
C GLY A 395 22.48 2.73 -3.91
N ALA A 396 22.28 3.88 -4.56
CA ALA A 396 22.87 5.16 -4.14
C ALA A 396 22.41 5.65 -2.74
N ALA A 397 21.34 5.08 -2.21
CA ALA A 397 20.79 5.38 -0.88
C ALA A 397 21.10 4.28 0.16
N TRP A 398 22.14 3.46 -0.03
CA TRP A 398 22.52 2.38 0.90
C TRP A 398 22.68 2.82 2.37
N TRP A 399 23.06 4.08 2.60
CA TRP A 399 23.30 4.65 3.93
C TRP A 399 22.01 4.81 4.76
N THR A 400 20.83 4.90 4.12
CA THR A 400 19.57 5.19 4.82
C THR A 400 19.23 4.10 5.83
N ARG A 401 19.43 2.83 5.45
CA ARG A 401 19.19 1.68 6.35
C ARG A 401 19.97 1.77 7.65
N HIS A 402 21.23 2.21 7.60
CA HIS A 402 22.06 2.32 8.80
C HIS A 402 21.59 3.45 9.71
N VAL A 403 21.19 4.58 9.12
CA VAL A 403 20.60 5.70 9.87
C VAL A 403 19.30 5.27 10.55
N GLU A 404 18.39 4.63 9.81
CA GLU A 404 17.13 4.11 10.35
C GLU A 404 17.37 3.10 11.48
N LEU A 405 18.30 2.15 11.33
CA LEU A 405 18.64 1.21 12.41
C LEU A 405 19.12 1.90 13.68
N VAL A 406 20.01 2.88 13.57
CA VAL A 406 20.51 3.63 14.73
C VAL A 406 19.34 4.38 15.40
N PHE A 407 18.54 5.09 14.62
CA PHE A 407 17.42 5.88 15.12
C PHE A 407 16.31 5.02 15.74
N MET A 408 15.95 3.90 15.13
CA MET A 408 15.00 2.94 15.67
C MET A 408 15.52 2.34 16.99
N CYS A 409 16.80 1.93 17.05
CA CYS A 409 17.40 1.44 18.29
C CYS A 409 17.40 2.51 19.41
N CYS A 410 17.71 3.75 19.06
CA CYS A 410 17.63 4.87 20.00
C CYS A 410 16.19 5.09 20.49
N TYR A 411 15.19 5.07 19.61
CA TYR A 411 13.79 5.20 20.01
C TYR A 411 13.40 4.11 21.01
N TRP A 412 13.67 2.84 20.71
CA TRP A 412 13.29 1.73 21.60
C TRP A 412 14.05 1.75 22.92
N TYR A 413 15.29 2.24 22.93
CA TYR A 413 16.03 2.48 24.16
C TYR A 413 15.39 3.61 24.99
N LEU A 414 15.05 4.74 24.39
CA LEU A 414 14.44 5.88 25.10
C LEU A 414 13.01 5.57 25.55
N PHE A 415 12.15 5.12 24.63
CA PHE A 415 10.74 4.84 24.87
C PHE A 415 10.55 3.53 25.65
N GLY A 416 11.08 2.42 25.15
CA GLY A 416 10.85 1.09 25.73
C GLY A 416 11.59 0.89 27.04
N TYR A 417 12.88 1.21 27.07
CA TYR A 417 13.71 0.98 28.25
C TYR A 417 13.66 2.15 29.25
N LEU A 418 14.10 3.35 28.90
CA LEU A 418 14.18 4.44 29.88
C LEU A 418 12.80 4.93 30.35
N LEU A 419 11.88 5.19 29.43
CA LEU A 419 10.55 5.69 29.77
C LEU A 419 9.69 4.58 30.37
N VAL A 420 9.38 3.52 29.61
CA VAL A 420 8.42 2.51 30.05
C VAL A 420 8.99 1.60 31.15
N TRP A 421 10.21 1.09 31.01
CA TRP A 421 10.75 0.13 31.97
C TRP A 421 11.34 0.77 33.24
N VAL A 422 12.13 1.83 33.10
CA VAL A 422 12.83 2.45 34.24
C VAL A 422 11.98 3.52 34.95
N THR A 423 11.30 4.40 34.20
CA THR A 423 10.62 5.57 34.79
C THR A 423 9.23 5.23 35.37
N LEU A 424 8.46 4.36 34.71
CA LEU A 424 7.09 4.05 35.15
C LEU A 424 7.07 3.02 36.30
N PRO A 425 6.36 3.30 37.42
CA PRO A 425 6.57 2.60 38.69
C PRO A 425 5.90 1.23 38.79
N THR A 426 4.78 0.98 38.10
CA THR A 426 4.01 -0.27 38.23
C THR A 426 3.55 -0.82 36.88
N TRP A 427 3.32 -2.14 36.82
CA TRP A 427 2.84 -2.81 35.61
C TRP A 427 1.52 -2.26 35.05
N PRO A 428 0.46 -2.00 35.85
CA PRO A 428 -0.76 -1.40 35.33
C PRO A 428 -0.53 -0.03 34.69
N ILE A 429 0.34 0.81 35.28
CA ILE A 429 0.69 2.11 34.71
C ILE A 429 1.46 1.94 33.40
N ARG A 430 2.40 0.99 33.32
CA ARG A 430 3.15 0.72 32.09
C ARG A 430 2.24 0.31 30.94
N ILE A 431 1.35 -0.65 31.18
CA ILE A 431 0.39 -1.13 30.18
C ILE A 431 -0.56 0.01 29.79
N GLY A 432 -1.15 0.70 30.79
CA GLY A 432 -2.05 1.83 30.53
C GLY A 432 -1.39 2.95 29.75
N PHE A 433 -0.14 3.31 30.09
CA PHE A 433 0.63 4.34 29.38
C PHE A 433 0.83 3.96 27.91
N VAL A 434 1.31 2.74 27.65
CA VAL A 434 1.55 2.26 26.27
C VAL A 434 0.24 2.23 25.49
N LEU A 435 -0.83 1.65 26.04
CA LEU A 435 -2.10 1.58 25.33
C LEU A 435 -2.69 2.97 25.03
N ILE A 436 -2.66 3.89 26.00
CA ILE A 436 -3.19 5.25 25.81
C ILE A 436 -2.36 6.02 24.79
N SER A 437 -1.03 6.01 24.88
CA SER A 437 -0.18 6.77 23.96
C SER A 437 -0.33 6.30 22.51
N HIS A 438 -0.61 5.01 22.30
CA HIS A 438 -0.81 4.43 20.97
C HIS A 438 -2.26 4.61 20.48
N LEU A 439 -3.26 4.50 21.36
CA LEU A 439 -4.66 4.71 21.01
C LEU A 439 -4.91 6.15 20.51
N VAL A 440 -4.24 7.15 21.11
CA VAL A 440 -4.38 8.55 20.68
C VAL A 440 -3.94 8.76 19.22
N THR A 441 -2.97 7.98 18.72
CA THR A 441 -2.56 8.08 17.32
C THR A 441 -3.57 7.49 16.34
N MET A 442 -4.65 6.85 16.81
CA MET A 442 -5.75 6.34 15.98
C MET A 442 -6.30 7.40 15.02
N VAL A 443 -6.35 8.66 15.45
CA VAL A 443 -6.82 9.77 14.62
C VAL A 443 -5.98 9.91 13.35
N LEU A 444 -4.66 9.67 13.41
CA LEU A 444 -3.80 9.67 12.23
C LEU A 444 -4.12 8.47 11.32
N HIS A 445 -4.26 7.27 11.90
CA HIS A 445 -4.55 6.06 11.13
C HIS A 445 -5.88 6.16 10.38
N VAL A 446 -6.93 6.63 11.06
CA VAL A 446 -8.26 6.83 10.48
C VAL A 446 -8.20 7.84 9.33
N GLN A 447 -7.44 8.93 9.46
CA GLN A 447 -7.34 9.92 8.37
C GLN A 447 -6.65 9.38 7.12
N ILE A 448 -5.66 8.49 7.28
CA ILE A 448 -4.99 7.85 6.16
C ILE A 448 -5.97 6.91 5.44
N THR A 449 -6.65 6.03 6.18
CA THR A 449 -7.60 5.09 5.59
C THR A 449 -8.83 5.78 5.00
N LEU A 450 -9.24 6.91 5.60
CA LEU A 450 -10.38 7.71 5.15
C LEU A 450 -10.32 7.98 3.66
N SER A 451 -9.17 8.42 3.16
CA SER A 451 -9.04 8.95 1.82
C SER A 451 -9.08 7.90 0.70
N HIS A 452 -8.97 6.62 1.04
CA HIS A 452 -8.78 5.54 0.05
C HIS A 452 -9.75 4.37 0.23
N TRP A 453 -10.02 3.95 1.47
CA TRP A 453 -10.72 2.67 1.74
C TRP A 453 -12.19 2.67 1.33
N GLY A 454 -12.79 3.84 1.17
CA GLY A 454 -14.15 4.00 0.67
C GLY A 454 -14.23 4.21 -0.83
N MET A 455 -13.10 4.37 -1.52
CA MET A 455 -13.03 4.73 -2.93
C MET A 455 -12.95 3.48 -3.83
N PRO A 456 -13.34 3.60 -5.11
CA PRO A 456 -13.29 2.51 -6.07
C PRO A 456 -11.95 1.76 -6.10
N THR A 457 -12.03 0.44 -6.20
CA THR A 457 -10.88 -0.48 -6.37
C THR A 457 -10.77 -1.04 -7.79
N SER A 458 -11.66 -0.64 -8.69
CA SER A 458 -11.69 -1.10 -10.07
C SER A 458 -10.50 -0.59 -10.89
N ASP A 459 -9.89 -1.47 -11.69
CA ASP A 459 -8.95 -1.09 -12.73
C ASP A 459 -9.70 -0.85 -14.04
N LEU A 460 -9.71 0.40 -14.52
CA LEU A 460 -10.35 0.77 -15.78
C LEU A 460 -9.44 0.51 -17.00
N GLY A 461 -8.27 -0.09 -16.78
CA GLY A 461 -7.32 -0.46 -17.82
C GLY A 461 -6.29 0.63 -18.13
N PRO A 462 -5.38 0.35 -19.07
CA PRO A 462 -4.18 1.16 -19.30
C PRO A 462 -4.46 2.50 -20.01
N THR A 463 -5.66 2.66 -20.61
CA THR A 463 -6.13 3.86 -21.29
C THR A 463 -6.56 4.97 -20.34
N GLU A 464 -6.94 4.62 -19.10
CA GLU A 464 -7.27 5.61 -18.08
C GLU A 464 -6.05 6.48 -17.77
N SER A 465 -6.24 7.80 -17.93
CA SER A 465 -5.20 8.79 -17.67
C SER A 465 -4.85 8.88 -16.18
N PHE A 466 -3.58 9.21 -15.90
CA PHE A 466 -3.09 9.44 -14.54
C PHE A 466 -4.00 10.33 -13.68
N PRO A 467 -4.38 11.56 -14.10
CA PRO A 467 -5.22 12.42 -13.27
C PRO A 467 -6.62 11.87 -13.00
N GLN A 468 -7.25 11.21 -13.98
CA GLN A 468 -8.56 10.58 -13.76
C GLN A 468 -8.46 9.44 -12.74
N ARG A 469 -7.44 8.58 -12.88
CA ARG A 469 -7.20 7.48 -11.93
C ARG A 469 -7.00 7.99 -10.51
N GLN A 470 -6.11 8.97 -10.31
CA GLN A 470 -5.83 9.50 -8.97
C GLN A 470 -7.09 10.12 -8.35
N MET A 471 -7.87 10.90 -9.11
CA MET A 471 -9.09 11.54 -8.61
C MET A 471 -10.22 10.55 -8.31
N ARG A 472 -10.32 9.46 -9.09
CA ARG A 472 -11.32 8.40 -8.87
C ARG A 472 -11.01 7.56 -7.64
N THR A 473 -9.75 7.28 -7.37
CA THR A 473 -9.33 6.35 -6.30
C THR A 473 -8.99 7.04 -4.97
N THR A 474 -9.20 8.36 -4.89
CA THR A 474 -8.92 9.14 -3.69
C THR A 474 -10.05 10.11 -3.38
N MET A 475 -10.20 10.46 -2.10
CA MET A 475 -11.09 11.52 -1.68
C MET A 475 -10.44 12.48 -0.69
N ASP A 476 -10.93 13.72 -0.72
CA ASP A 476 -10.55 14.77 0.22
C ASP A 476 -11.57 14.92 1.35
N VAL A 477 -11.10 15.51 2.45
CA VAL A 477 -11.95 15.90 3.57
C VAL A 477 -12.18 17.41 3.55
N GLU A 478 -13.43 17.81 3.39
CA GLU A 478 -13.83 19.20 3.51
C GLU A 478 -13.82 19.62 4.99
N CYS A 479 -13.01 20.63 5.30
CA CYS A 479 -12.96 21.25 6.61
C CYS A 479 -12.63 22.74 6.52
N PRO A 480 -13.12 23.56 7.48
CA PRO A 480 -12.75 24.96 7.56
C PRO A 480 -11.24 25.13 7.81
N PRO A 481 -10.59 26.21 7.32
CA PRO A 481 -9.14 26.39 7.40
C PRO A 481 -8.53 26.31 8.80
N TRP A 482 -9.29 26.68 9.85
CA TRP A 482 -8.80 26.60 11.24
C TRP A 482 -8.64 25.16 11.75
N LEU A 483 -9.10 24.14 11.02
CA LEU A 483 -8.84 22.71 11.28
C LEU A 483 -7.66 22.15 10.50
N ASP A 484 -6.95 22.96 9.70
CA ASP A 484 -5.81 22.48 8.91
C ASP A 484 -4.70 21.89 9.78
N TRP A 485 -4.49 22.45 10.98
CA TRP A 485 -3.52 21.92 11.94
C TRP A 485 -3.90 20.54 12.46
N PHE A 486 -5.20 20.24 12.56
CA PHE A 486 -5.71 18.97 13.07
C PHE A 486 -5.50 17.86 12.04
N HIS A 487 -5.82 18.16 10.77
CA HIS A 487 -5.70 17.21 9.66
C HIS A 487 -4.31 17.13 9.05
N GLY A 488 -3.48 18.16 9.25
CA GLY A 488 -2.06 18.13 8.93
C GLY A 488 -1.70 18.03 7.45
N GLY A 489 -2.66 18.27 6.54
CA GLY A 489 -2.53 18.11 5.09
C GLY A 489 -3.21 16.84 4.55
N LEU A 490 -3.52 15.86 5.41
CA LEU A 490 -4.17 14.61 4.98
C LEU A 490 -5.62 14.80 4.53
N GLN A 491 -6.23 15.95 4.80
CA GLN A 491 -7.53 16.30 4.25
C GLN A 491 -7.51 16.57 2.73
N PHE A 492 -6.32 16.68 2.11
CA PHE A 492 -6.14 17.00 0.70
C PHE A 492 -5.46 15.85 -0.08
N GLN A 493 -5.85 14.59 0.18
CA GLN A 493 -5.22 13.43 -0.45
C GLN A 493 -5.35 13.38 -1.97
N ALA A 494 -6.48 13.76 -2.57
CA ALA A 494 -6.63 13.83 -4.02
C ALA A 494 -5.66 14.87 -4.63
N VAL A 495 -5.56 16.04 -4.01
CA VAL A 495 -4.60 17.08 -4.43
C VAL A 495 -3.16 16.59 -4.26
N HIS A 496 -2.87 15.94 -3.13
CA HIS A 496 -1.56 15.37 -2.82
C HIS A 496 -1.19 14.25 -3.80
N HIS A 497 -2.12 13.38 -4.19
CA HIS A 497 -1.90 12.33 -5.18
C HIS A 497 -1.64 12.87 -6.59
N LEU A 498 -2.22 14.02 -6.94
CA LEU A 498 -1.92 14.73 -8.19
C LEU A 498 -0.59 15.49 -8.12
N PHE A 499 -0.21 16.03 -6.95
CA PHE A 499 0.97 16.89 -6.78
C PHE A 499 1.75 16.59 -5.47
N PRO A 500 2.35 15.40 -5.32
CA PRO A 500 2.84 14.89 -4.04
C PRO A 500 4.01 15.67 -3.44
N ARG A 501 4.71 16.44 -4.27
CA ARG A 501 5.83 17.28 -3.85
C ARG A 501 5.43 18.67 -3.37
N VAL A 502 4.15 19.05 -3.48
CA VAL A 502 3.65 20.34 -2.98
C VAL A 502 3.69 20.30 -1.45
N PRO A 503 4.37 21.25 -0.79
CA PRO A 503 4.37 21.34 0.67
C PRO A 503 2.94 21.52 1.20
N ARG A 504 2.61 20.85 2.31
CA ARG A 504 1.23 20.76 2.82
C ARG A 504 0.51 22.09 3.03
N HIS A 505 1.24 23.16 3.38
CA HIS A 505 0.67 24.49 3.62
C HIS A 505 0.16 25.18 2.34
N ASN A 506 0.49 24.65 1.16
CA ASN A 506 -0.01 25.11 -0.14
C ASN A 506 -1.11 24.21 -0.70
N LEU A 507 -1.39 23.04 -0.10
CA LEU A 507 -2.39 22.10 -0.62
C LEU A 507 -3.81 22.66 -0.65
N ARG A 508 -4.16 23.56 0.28
CA ARG A 508 -5.46 24.23 0.27
C ARG A 508 -5.66 25.08 -0.99
N ARG A 509 -4.64 25.84 -1.40
CA ARG A 509 -4.67 26.56 -2.69
C ARG A 509 -4.71 25.59 -3.86
N GLY A 510 -3.95 24.49 -3.77
CA GLY A 510 -4.02 23.40 -4.76
C GLY A 510 -5.43 22.80 -4.90
N GLN A 511 -6.18 22.69 -3.80
CA GLN A 511 -7.55 22.18 -3.79
C GLN A 511 -8.50 23.04 -4.63
N GLU A 512 -8.40 24.37 -4.53
CA GLU A 512 -9.20 25.29 -5.33
C GLU A 512 -8.97 25.05 -6.83
N LEU A 513 -7.70 24.91 -7.23
CA LEU A 513 -7.31 24.64 -8.61
C LEU A 513 -7.75 23.25 -9.10
N VAL A 514 -7.69 22.24 -8.23
CA VAL A 514 -8.18 20.88 -8.54
C VAL A 514 -9.70 20.85 -8.69
N ARG A 515 -10.44 21.64 -7.90
CA ARG A 515 -11.90 21.81 -8.07
C ARG A 515 -12.22 22.44 -9.44
N GLU A 516 -11.47 23.44 -9.87
CA GLU A 516 -11.62 24.05 -11.20
C GLU A 516 -11.31 23.05 -12.32
N PHE A 517 -10.24 22.26 -12.18
CA PHE A 517 -9.89 21.19 -13.12
C PHE A 517 -10.96 20.09 -13.20
N SER A 518 -11.49 19.67 -12.06
CA SER A 518 -12.61 18.71 -11.99
C SER A 518 -13.85 19.24 -12.72
N ALA A 519 -14.23 20.50 -12.47
CA ALA A 519 -15.36 21.13 -13.15
C ALA A 519 -15.14 21.23 -14.67
N LYS A 520 -13.91 21.50 -15.12
CA LYS A 520 -13.57 21.61 -16.55
C LYS A 520 -13.60 20.27 -17.28
N THR A 521 -13.08 19.22 -16.65
CA THR A 521 -12.89 17.89 -17.26
C THR A 521 -14.07 16.95 -17.07
N GLY A 522 -14.95 17.25 -16.11
CA GLY A 522 -16.04 16.34 -15.71
C GLY A 522 -15.58 15.17 -14.86
N ILE A 523 -14.30 15.09 -14.46
CA ILE A 523 -13.82 14.09 -13.51
C ILE A 523 -14.44 14.38 -12.15
N LYS A 524 -15.10 13.38 -11.55
CA LYS A 524 -15.73 13.50 -10.24
C LYS A 524 -14.67 13.77 -9.16
N TYR A 525 -14.85 14.85 -8.42
CA TYR A 525 -14.02 15.17 -7.27
C TYR A 525 -14.72 14.78 -5.98
N HIS A 526 -14.24 13.70 -5.35
CA HIS A 526 -14.78 13.20 -4.09
C HIS A 526 -14.26 14.04 -2.93
N CYS A 527 -15.13 14.86 -2.34
CA CYS A 527 -14.80 15.70 -1.19
C CYS A 527 -15.97 15.66 -0.19
N TYR A 528 -15.70 15.18 1.03
CA TYR A 528 -16.73 14.96 2.05
C TYR A 528 -16.34 15.58 3.38
N GLY A 529 -17.32 15.96 4.22
CA GLY A 529 -17.04 16.28 5.62
C GLY A 529 -16.42 15.08 6.37
N PHE A 530 -15.70 15.33 7.47
CA PHE A 530 -14.99 14.26 8.18
C PHE A 530 -15.92 13.11 8.65
N ILE A 531 -17.12 13.43 9.10
CA ILE A 531 -18.11 12.43 9.54
C ILE A 531 -18.63 11.64 8.33
N GLU A 532 -19.00 12.33 7.26
CA GLU A 532 -19.49 11.77 6.01
C GLU A 532 -18.46 10.85 5.37
N GLY A 533 -17.19 11.25 5.29
CA GLY A 533 -16.11 10.41 4.81
C GLY A 533 -15.99 9.11 5.62
N ASN A 534 -16.13 9.19 6.96
CA ASN A 534 -16.07 7.98 7.80
C ASN A 534 -17.26 7.06 7.52
N LYS A 535 -18.44 7.62 7.25
CA LYS A 535 -19.60 6.82 6.80
C LYS A 535 -19.28 6.12 5.48
N VAL A 536 -18.65 6.79 4.50
CA VAL A 536 -18.27 6.17 3.22
C VAL A 536 -17.35 4.95 3.43
N VAL A 537 -16.30 5.08 4.25
CA VAL A 537 -15.39 3.96 4.56
C VAL A 537 -16.13 2.82 5.26
N VAL A 538 -16.88 3.13 6.33
CA VAL A 538 -17.58 2.11 7.11
C VAL A 538 -18.66 1.41 6.28
N SER A 539 -19.35 2.13 5.41
CA SER A 539 -20.32 1.56 4.46
C SER A 539 -19.65 0.64 3.44
N ARG A 540 -18.47 1.01 2.92
CA ARG A 540 -17.71 0.12 2.02
C ARG A 540 -17.30 -1.18 2.73
N LEU A 541 -16.79 -1.07 3.95
CA LEU A 541 -16.47 -2.23 4.78
C LEU A 541 -17.71 -3.10 5.04
N GLU A 542 -18.87 -2.50 5.27
CA GLU A 542 -20.15 -3.21 5.46
C GLU A 542 -20.63 -3.92 4.19
N GLN A 543 -20.52 -3.29 3.03
CA GLN A 543 -20.87 -3.91 1.74
C GLN A 543 -20.07 -5.20 1.53
N VAL A 544 -18.75 -5.14 1.70
CA VAL A 544 -17.89 -6.33 1.59
C VAL A 544 -18.22 -7.36 2.67
N SER A 545 -18.53 -6.93 3.91
CA SER A 545 -19.00 -7.85 4.95
C SER A 545 -20.30 -8.58 4.57
N GLN A 546 -21.25 -7.88 3.95
CA GLN A 546 -22.53 -8.46 3.53
C GLN A 546 -22.33 -9.47 2.39
N MET A 547 -21.47 -9.15 1.41
CA MET A 547 -21.06 -10.08 0.36
C MET A 547 -20.54 -11.40 0.94
N VAL A 548 -19.63 -11.32 1.92
CA VAL A 548 -19.07 -12.51 2.59
C VAL A 548 -20.15 -13.28 3.38
N LYS A 549 -21.04 -12.58 4.10
CA LYS A 549 -22.14 -13.22 4.84
C LYS A 549 -23.06 -14.01 3.92
N ILE A 550 -23.53 -13.38 2.84
CA ILE A 550 -24.39 -14.03 1.85
C ILE A 550 -23.70 -15.28 1.29
N MET A 551 -22.43 -15.16 0.91
CA MET A 551 -21.66 -16.29 0.39
C MET A 551 -21.55 -17.43 1.42
N VAL A 552 -21.20 -17.12 2.67
CA VAL A 552 -21.06 -18.12 3.75
C VAL A 552 -22.39 -18.78 4.08
N ASP A 553 -23.48 -18.02 4.12
CA ASP A 553 -24.81 -18.54 4.42
C ASP A 553 -25.34 -19.40 3.27
N CYS A 554 -25.12 -19.02 2.01
CA CYS A 554 -25.40 -19.87 0.85
C CYS A 554 -24.62 -21.18 0.91
N GLN A 555 -23.32 -21.13 1.25
CA GLN A 555 -22.49 -22.33 1.38
C GLN A 555 -22.97 -23.26 2.49
N LYS A 556 -23.41 -22.71 3.64
CA LYS A 556 -24.00 -23.50 4.72
C LYS A 556 -25.31 -24.13 4.29
N TYR A 557 -26.20 -23.36 3.66
CA TYR A 557 -27.46 -23.85 3.15
C TYR A 557 -27.26 -25.00 2.14
N MET A 558 -26.34 -24.85 1.19
CA MET A 558 -26.00 -25.92 0.23
C MET A 558 -25.45 -27.16 0.93
N ALA A 559 -24.61 -26.99 1.96
CA ALA A 559 -24.07 -28.10 2.73
C ALA A 559 -25.13 -28.84 3.58
N GLU A 560 -26.13 -28.11 4.10
CA GLU A 560 -27.22 -28.67 4.91
C GLU A 560 -28.28 -29.37 4.06
N THR A 561 -28.59 -28.83 2.88
CA THR A 561 -29.68 -29.31 2.01
C THR A 561 -29.22 -30.27 0.91
N GLY A 562 -27.94 -30.24 0.55
CA GLY A 562 -27.42 -30.96 -0.62
C GLY A 562 -27.90 -30.37 -1.96
N GLU A 563 -28.63 -29.25 -1.95
CA GLU A 563 -29.10 -28.57 -3.15
C GLU A 563 -28.03 -27.57 -3.61
N SER A 564 -27.34 -27.88 -4.71
CA SER A 564 -26.49 -26.91 -5.41
C SER A 564 -27.36 -26.14 -6.42
N GLY A 565 -27.90 -25.01 -5.99
CA GLY A 565 -28.79 -24.20 -6.81
C GLY A 565 -28.08 -23.54 -8.00
N LEU A 566 -28.09 -24.19 -9.16
CA LEU A 566 -28.13 -23.60 -10.51
C LEU A 566 -28.85 -24.61 -11.44
N HIS A 567 -30.18 -24.49 -11.53
CA HIS A 567 -30.97 -25.03 -12.64
C HIS A 567 -31.27 -23.93 -13.66
#